data_AF-A0A661BPJ8-F1
#
_entry.id   AF-A0A661BPJ8-F1
#
_cell.length_a   1.000
_cell.length_b   1.000
_cell.length_c   1.000
_cell.angle_alpha   90.00
_cell.angle_beta   90.00
_cell.angle_gamma   90.00
#
_symmetry.space_group_name_H-M   'P 1'
#
loop_
_entity.id
_entity.type
_entity.pdbx_description
1 polymer ?
#
loop_
_entity_poly.entity_id
_entity_poly.type
_entity_poly.pdbx_seq_one_letter_code
_entity_poly.pdbx_strand_id
1 'polypeptide(L)'
;KLSSMIFLITIFVVLILVYITFALLRFTPENIDPAKSIYNKFRHKLSRCGIHSDVYEGPVDFANRAALARSDLASQIKNITDIYIAIRYGSNNALMSALQDQVQSFRPSTRQA
;
A
#
# COMPACT_ATOMS: atom_id res chain seq x y z
N LYS A 1 20.25 2.88 45.42
CA LYS A 1 21.07 2.47 44.25
C LYS A 1 20.24 1.69 43.22
N LEU A 2 19.58 0.60 43.61
CA LEU A 2 18.76 -0.21 42.69
C LEU A 2 17.55 0.56 42.12
N SER A 3 16.78 1.25 42.95
CA SER A 3 15.63 2.05 42.51
C SER A 3 16.01 3.22 41.58
N SER A 4 17.19 3.82 41.80
CA SER A 4 17.73 4.88 40.95
C SER A 4 18.15 4.36 39.57
N MET A 5 18.67 3.13 39.49
CA MET A 5 19.03 2.49 38.22
C MET A 5 17.80 2.08 37.42
N ILE A 6 16.77 1.55 38.10
CA ILE A 6 15.50 1.17 37.48
C ILE A 6 14.84 2.40 36.86
N PHE A 7 14.78 3.52 37.59
CA PHE A 7 14.19 4.76 37.08
C PHE A 7 14.87 5.27 35.81
N LEU A 8 16.21 5.19 35.75
CA LEU A 8 17.01 5.63 34.61
C LEU A 8 16.77 4.75 33.37
N ILE A 9 16.67 3.43 33.57
CA ILE A 9 16.37 2.48 32.49
C ILE A 9 14.95 2.70 31.97
N THR A 10 13.97 2.89 32.86
CA THR A 10 12.58 3.16 32.45
C THR A 10 12.48 4.42 31.60
N ILE A 11 13.14 5.50 31.99
CA ILE A 11 13.18 6.74 31.20
C ILE A 11 13.80 6.49 29.82
N PHE A 12 14.90 5.74 29.76
CA PHE A 12 15.59 5.46 28.51
C PHE A 12 14.74 4.61 27.55
N VAL A 13 14.04 3.59 28.08
CA VAL A 13 13.11 2.76 27.29
C VAL A 13 11.93 3.59 26.76
N VAL A 14 11.35 4.46 27.60
CA VAL A 14 10.27 5.35 27.16
C VAL A 14 10.75 6.29 26.06
N LEU A 15 11.95 6.85 26.19
CA LEU A 15 12.55 7.72 25.16
C LEU A 15 12.80 6.97 23.85
N ILE A 16 13.28 5.72 23.92
CA ILE A 16 13.46 4.87 22.73
C ILE A 16 12.11 4.57 22.06
N LEU A 17 11.09 4.20 22.84
CA LEU A 17 9.77 3.92 22.29
C LEU A 17 9.15 5.15 21.63
N VAL A 18 9.22 6.32 22.28
CA VAL A 18 8.78 7.59 21.70
C VAL A 18 9.58 7.92 20.44
N TYR A 19 10.89 7.71 20.45
CA TYR A 19 11.73 7.93 19.27
C TYR A 19 11.37 6.99 18.12
N ILE A 20 11.15 5.70 18.37
CA ILE A 20 10.75 4.72 17.34
C ILE A 20 9.35 5.05 16.81
N THR A 21 8.38 5.34 17.68
CA THR A 21 7.04 5.75 17.25
C THR A 21 7.11 7.03 16.43
N PHE A 22 7.87 8.04 16.87
CA PHE A 22 8.05 9.28 16.13
C PHE A 22 8.78 9.05 14.81
N ALA A 23 9.81 8.21 14.79
CA ALA A 23 10.56 7.85 13.59
C ALA A 23 9.68 7.08 12.60
N LEU A 24 8.85 6.13 13.04
CA LEU A 24 7.90 5.40 12.19
C LEU A 24 6.80 6.32 11.65
N LEU A 25 6.31 7.26 12.47
CA LEU A 25 5.34 8.27 12.03
C LEU A 25 5.97 9.25 11.02
N ARG A 26 7.22 9.68 11.24
CA ARG A 26 7.99 10.52 10.29
C ARG A 26 8.54 9.77 9.08
N PHE A 27 8.71 8.45 9.17
CA PHE A 27 8.95 7.56 8.03
C PHE A 27 7.67 7.27 7.25
N THR A 28 6.63 8.08 7.44
CA THR A 28 5.67 8.32 6.37
C THR A 28 6.29 9.39 5.48
N PRO A 29 6.86 9.06 4.30
CA PRO A 29 7.48 10.06 3.44
C PRO A 29 6.48 11.18 3.21
N GLU A 30 6.84 12.36 3.70
CA GLU A 30 6.05 13.58 3.86
C GLU A 30 5.78 14.28 2.52
N ASN A 31 5.67 13.51 1.42
CA ASN A 31 5.35 13.97 0.08
C ASN A 31 4.37 12.97 -0.53
N ILE A 32 3.07 13.23 -0.35
CA ILE A 32 1.92 12.68 -1.09
C ILE A 32 2.27 11.45 -1.95
N ASP A 33 2.29 10.27 -1.33
CA ASP A 33 2.66 8.98 -1.93
C ASP A 33 2.10 8.84 -3.38
N PRO A 34 2.93 9.13 -4.41
CA PRO A 34 2.45 9.21 -5.79
C PRO A 34 2.05 7.81 -6.28
N ALA A 35 2.71 6.77 -5.76
CA ALA A 35 2.35 5.38 -5.99
C ALA A 35 0.93 5.07 -5.48
N LYS A 36 0.61 5.51 -4.25
CA LYS A 36 -0.74 5.36 -3.68
C LYS A 36 -1.79 6.14 -4.48
N SER A 37 -1.47 7.33 -4.97
CA SER A 37 -2.40 8.09 -5.82
C SER A 37 -2.72 7.34 -7.12
N ILE A 38 -1.70 6.79 -7.78
CA ILE A 38 -1.87 5.97 -8.99
C ILE A 38 -2.65 4.69 -8.66
N TYR A 39 -2.32 4.01 -7.57
CA TYR A 39 -3.00 2.80 -7.13
C TYR A 39 -4.47 3.07 -6.74
N ASN A 40 -4.79 4.22 -6.17
CA ASN A 40 -6.17 4.62 -5.90
C ASN A 40 -6.99 4.82 -7.19
N LYS A 41 -6.39 5.34 -8.27
CA LYS A 41 -7.05 5.40 -9.58
C LYS A 41 -7.38 4.00 -10.09
N PHE A 42 -6.48 3.05 -9.91
CA PHE A 42 -6.72 1.64 -10.21
C PHE A 42 -7.87 1.05 -9.39
N ARG A 43 -7.87 1.23 -8.06
CA ARG A 43 -8.98 0.81 -7.18
C ARG A 43 -10.31 1.44 -7.61
N HIS A 44 -10.30 2.71 -8.01
CA HIS A 44 -11.51 3.37 -8.50
C HIS A 44 -12.02 2.76 -9.81
N LYS A 45 -11.13 2.41 -10.75
CA LYS A 45 -11.51 1.69 -11.98
C LYS A 45 -12.16 0.34 -11.68
N LEU A 46 -11.62 -0.41 -10.72
CA LEU A 46 -12.24 -1.67 -10.26
C LEU A 46 -13.59 -1.47 -9.58
N SER A 47 -13.74 -0.39 -8.79
CA SER A 47 -15.05 -0.07 -8.17
C SER A 47 -16.14 0.22 -9.20
N ARG A 48 -15.78 0.76 -10.38
CA ARG A 48 -16.75 0.94 -11.48
C ARG A 48 -17.22 -0.37 -12.07
N CYS A 49 -16.51 -1.47 -11.82
CA CYS A 49 -16.90 -2.83 -12.18
C CYS A 49 -17.58 -3.58 -11.02
N GLY A 50 -17.93 -2.88 -9.93
CA GLY A 50 -18.55 -3.47 -8.74
C GLY A 50 -17.56 -4.09 -7.75
N ILE A 51 -16.25 -3.96 -7.98
CA ILE A 51 -15.23 -4.49 -7.08
C ILE A 51 -14.73 -3.36 -6.17
N HIS A 52 -15.36 -3.23 -5.01
CA HIS A 52 -14.94 -2.32 -3.95
C HIS A 52 -13.84 -2.95 -3.11
N SER A 53 -12.98 -2.12 -2.51
CA SER A 53 -11.90 -2.55 -1.63
C SER A 53 -12.21 -2.15 -0.20
N ASP A 54 -12.09 -3.09 0.73
CA ASP A 54 -12.41 -2.86 2.13
C ASP A 54 -11.26 -2.13 2.85
N VAL A 55 -11.58 -1.47 3.98
CA VAL A 55 -10.60 -0.68 4.74
C VAL A 55 -9.56 -1.56 5.44
N TYR A 56 -9.94 -2.77 5.83
CA TYR A 56 -9.09 -3.76 6.48
C TYR A 56 -8.35 -4.68 5.49
N GLU A 57 -8.59 -4.52 4.19
CA GLU A 57 -8.04 -5.39 3.16
C GLU A 57 -6.72 -4.84 2.62
N GLY A 58 -5.67 -5.66 2.68
CA GLY A 58 -4.37 -5.32 2.12
C GLY A 58 -4.39 -5.31 0.58
N PRO A 59 -3.36 -4.71 -0.07
CA PRO A 59 -3.29 -4.68 -1.53
C PRO A 59 -3.25 -6.08 -2.16
N VAL A 60 -2.59 -7.05 -1.51
CA VAL A 60 -2.52 -8.45 -1.97
C VAL A 60 -3.88 -9.14 -1.87
N ASP A 61 -4.54 -9.03 -0.72
CA ASP A 61 -5.85 -9.67 -0.48
C ASP A 61 -6.91 -9.11 -1.44
N PHE A 62 -6.92 -7.79 -1.60
CA PHE A 62 -7.77 -7.12 -2.58
C PHE A 62 -7.52 -7.61 -3.99
N ALA A 63 -6.26 -7.73 -4.41
CA ALA A 63 -5.90 -8.19 -5.75
C ALA A 63 -6.34 -9.63 -5.98
N ASN A 64 -6.14 -10.53 -5.00
CA ASN A 64 -6.57 -11.91 -5.08
C ASN A 64 -8.10 -12.02 -5.22
N ARG A 65 -8.85 -11.30 -4.38
CA ARG A 65 -10.31 -11.29 -4.45
C ARG A 65 -10.83 -10.67 -5.75
N ALA A 66 -10.24 -9.56 -6.18
CA ALA A 66 -10.60 -8.89 -7.44
C ALA A 66 -10.30 -9.77 -8.66
N ALA A 67 -9.17 -10.50 -8.65
CA ALA A 67 -8.80 -11.45 -9.68
C ALA A 67 -9.75 -12.65 -9.74
N LEU A 68 -10.26 -13.12 -8.59
CA LEU A 68 -11.29 -14.16 -8.55
C LEU A 68 -12.63 -13.67 -9.10
N ALA A 69 -13.01 -12.42 -8.78
CA ALA A 69 -14.26 -11.82 -9.24
C ALA A 69 -14.24 -11.47 -10.74
N ARG A 70 -13.07 -11.09 -11.28
CA ARG A 70 -12.84 -10.75 -12.69
C ARG A 70 -11.61 -11.48 -13.20
N SER A 71 -11.78 -12.78 -13.48
CA SER A 71 -10.71 -13.66 -13.98
C SER A 71 -10.12 -13.19 -15.31
N ASP A 72 -10.92 -12.50 -16.13
CA ASP A 72 -10.50 -11.83 -17.37
C ASP A 72 -9.44 -10.74 -17.13
N LEU A 73 -9.44 -10.12 -15.96
CA LEU A 73 -8.52 -9.05 -15.56
C LEU A 73 -7.45 -9.50 -14.56
N ALA A 74 -7.49 -10.77 -14.12
CA ALA A 74 -6.67 -11.29 -13.03
C ALA A 74 -5.16 -11.00 -13.21
N SER A 75 -4.62 -11.26 -14.40
CA SER A 75 -3.20 -11.03 -14.70
C SER A 75 -2.82 -9.55 -14.58
N GLN A 76 -3.66 -8.65 -15.09
CA GLN A 76 -3.43 -7.20 -15.01
C GLN A 76 -3.55 -6.68 -13.57
N ILE A 77 -4.55 -7.16 -12.84
CA ILE A 77 -4.77 -6.81 -11.42
C ILE A 77 -3.56 -7.20 -10.57
N LYS A 78 -3.07 -8.43 -10.77
CA LYS A 78 -1.90 -8.94 -10.05
C LYS A 78 -0.65 -8.14 -10.40
N ASN A 79 -0.39 -7.89 -11.68
CA ASN A 79 0.80 -7.15 -12.13
C ASN A 79 0.84 -5.71 -11.58
N ILE A 80 -0.27 -4.97 -11.68
CA ILE A 80 -0.39 -3.61 -11.12
C ILE A 80 -0.12 -3.63 -9.61
N THR A 81 -0.65 -4.63 -8.90
CA THR A 81 -0.48 -4.76 -7.45
C THR A 81 0.95 -5.13 -7.07
N ASP A 82 1.58 -6.05 -7.78
CA ASP A 82 2.97 -6.46 -7.55
C ASP A 82 3.93 -5.27 -7.76
N ILE A 83 3.73 -4.49 -8.83
CA ILE A 83 4.49 -3.26 -9.08
C ILE A 83 4.30 -2.28 -7.91
N TYR A 84 3.05 -2.01 -7.52
CA TYR A 84 2.75 -1.11 -6.39
C TYR A 84 3.43 -1.55 -5.08
N ILE A 85 3.42 -2.85 -4.78
CA ILE A 85 4.09 -3.42 -3.60
C ILE A 85 5.61 -3.21 -3.70
N ALA A 86 6.21 -3.45 -4.86
CA ALA A 86 7.64 -3.26 -5.08
C ALA A 86 8.07 -1.80 -4.91
N ILE A 87 7.23 -0.84 -5.29
CA ILE A 87 7.50 0.59 -5.05
C ILE A 87 7.33 0.92 -3.57
N ARG A 88 6.18 0.58 -2.98
CA ARG A 88 5.79 1.01 -1.64
C ARG A 88 6.60 0.35 -0.53
N TYR A 89 6.96 -0.92 -0.70
CA TYR A 89 7.64 -1.71 0.32
C TYR A 89 9.08 -2.10 -0.10
N GLY A 90 9.43 -1.98 -1.38
CA GLY A 90 10.77 -2.29 -1.89
C GLY A 90 11.61 -1.06 -2.24
N SER A 91 11.14 0.16 -1.97
CA SER A 91 11.81 1.43 -2.30
C SER A 91 12.18 1.59 -3.79
N ASN A 92 11.53 0.84 -4.68
CA ASN A 92 11.86 0.81 -6.10
C ASN A 92 11.09 1.87 -6.89
N ASN A 93 11.48 3.12 -6.71
CA ASN A 93 10.85 4.27 -7.38
C ASN A 93 11.03 4.27 -8.91
N ALA A 94 11.97 3.48 -9.46
CA ALA A 94 12.19 3.37 -10.90
C ALA A 94 10.97 2.76 -11.64
N LEU A 95 10.13 2.01 -10.93
CA LEU A 95 8.92 1.41 -11.49
C LEU A 95 7.71 2.35 -11.53
N MET A 96 7.88 3.63 -11.16
CA MET A 96 6.76 4.59 -11.11
C MET A 96 6.09 4.81 -12.47
N SER A 97 6.88 4.97 -13.53
CA SER A 97 6.36 5.10 -14.90
C SER A 97 5.60 3.85 -15.32
N ALA A 98 6.17 2.66 -15.05
CA ALA A 98 5.53 1.39 -15.36
C ALA A 98 4.19 1.20 -14.65
N LEU A 99 4.09 1.59 -13.36
CA LEU A 99 2.82 1.56 -12.63
C LEU A 99 1.79 2.48 -13.29
N GLN A 100 2.21 3.70 -13.63
CA GLN A 100 1.34 4.68 -14.27
C GLN A 100 0.82 4.19 -15.64
N ASP A 101 1.67 3.59 -16.47
CA ASP A 101 1.30 3.08 -17.79
C ASP A 101 0.36 1.88 -17.71
N GLN A 102 0.63 0.94 -16.80
CA GLN A 102 -0.23 -0.21 -16.53
C GLN A 102 -1.61 0.25 -16.04
N VAL A 103 -1.67 1.19 -15.10
CA VAL A 103 -2.95 1.71 -14.60
C VAL A 103 -3.68 2.50 -15.66
N GLN A 104 -3.00 3.22 -16.57
CA GLN A 104 -3.66 3.95 -17.66
C GLN A 104 -4.25 3.01 -18.72
N SER A 105 -3.49 2.00 -19.13
CA SER A 105 -3.92 0.96 -20.07
C SER A 105 -5.00 0.04 -19.51
N PHE A 106 -5.07 -0.10 -18.18
CA PHE A 106 -6.16 -0.81 -17.50
C PHE A 106 -7.51 -0.13 -17.76
N ARG A 107 -8.30 -0.67 -18.69
CA ARG A 107 -9.63 -0.18 -19.08
C ARG A 107 -10.64 -1.30 -18.90
N PRO A 108 -11.12 -1.54 -17.67
CA PRO A 108 -12.05 -2.63 -17.43
C PRO A 108 -13.42 -2.24 -18.01
N SER A 109 -14.03 -3.16 -18.76
CA SER A 109 -15.39 -2.99 -19.27
C SER A 109 -16.39 -3.07 -18.12
N THR A 110 -17.31 -2.11 -18.05
CA THR A 110 -18.42 -2.10 -17.07
C THR A 110 -19.45 -3.22 -17.32
N ARG A 111 -19.43 -3.83 -18.53
CA ARG A 111 -20.41 -4.84 -18.92
C ARG A 111 -20.02 -6.20 -18.33
N GLN A 112 -20.81 -6.64 -17.35
CA GLN A 112 -20.86 -8.05 -16.93
C GLN A 112 -21.27 -8.87 -18.17
N ALA A 113 -20.37 -9.75 -18.63
CA ALA A 113 -20.73 -10.86 -19.48
C ALA A 113 -21.05 -12.05 -18.57
#